data_AF-A0A060BRT7-F1
#
_entry.id   AF-A0A060BRT7-F1
#
_cell.length_a   1.000
_cell.length_b   1.000
_cell.length_c   1.000
_cell.angle_alpha   90.00
_cell.angle_beta   90.00
_cell.angle_gamma   90.00
#
_symmetry.space_group_name_H-M   'P 1'
#
loop_
_entity.id
_entity.type
_entity.pdbx_description
1 polymer ?
#
loop_
_entity_poly.entity_id
_entity_poly.type
_entity_poly.pdbx_seq_one_letter_code
_entity_poly.pdbx_strand_id
1 'polypeptide(L)'
;EPVDIPIRAESVVDTRMASTIGVGGAKVHTVEHLMSACAGLGLDNLYIDITAEEVPILDGSSASFVFLLQSAGVVLQNAPKKFIRVTRPSRCARARASSSSGRGSSLPRLQAAL
;
A
#
# COMPACT_ATOMS: atom_id res chain seq x y z
N GLU A 1 10.75 -23.76 3.32
CA GLU A 1 11.29 -23.03 2.15
C GLU A 1 10.70 -21.63 2.15
N PRO A 2 11.44 -20.61 1.67
CA PRO A 2 10.90 -19.27 1.55
C PRO A 2 9.70 -19.26 0.60
N VAL A 3 8.66 -18.49 0.93
CA VAL A 3 7.45 -18.33 0.12
C VAL A 3 7.47 -16.93 -0.48
N ASP A 4 7.50 -16.85 -1.80
CA ASP A 4 7.46 -15.57 -2.50
C ASP A 4 6.02 -15.04 -2.58
N ILE A 5 5.79 -13.85 -2.04
CA ILE A 5 4.50 -13.15 -2.11
C ILE A 5 4.69 -11.89 -2.96
N PRO A 6 4.17 -11.83 -4.19
CA PRO A 6 4.28 -10.63 -5.01
C PRO A 6 3.39 -9.53 -4.40
N ILE A 7 3.92 -8.32 -4.20
CA ILE A 7 3.12 -7.21 -3.68
C ILE A 7 2.29 -6.60 -4.82
N ARG A 8 1.05 -7.06 -4.96
CA ARG A 8 0.07 -6.61 -5.95
C ARG A 8 -1.31 -6.50 -5.33
N ALA A 9 -2.22 -5.79 -6.01
CA ALA A 9 -3.59 -5.64 -5.53
C ALA A 9 -4.29 -7.01 -5.36
N GLU A 10 -3.97 -7.98 -6.21
CA GLU A 10 -4.53 -9.34 -6.16
C GLU A 10 -4.02 -10.16 -4.97
N SER A 11 -2.89 -9.79 -4.39
CA SER A 11 -2.29 -10.47 -3.24
C SER A 11 -2.87 -10.00 -1.91
N VAL A 12 -3.70 -8.95 -1.89
CA VAL A 12 -4.31 -8.41 -0.68
C VAL A 12 -5.36 -9.37 -0.15
N VAL A 13 -5.17 -9.86 1.08
CA VAL A 13 -6.06 -10.84 1.73
C VAL A 13 -6.83 -10.28 2.93
N ASP A 14 -6.39 -9.14 3.49
CA ASP A 14 -7.14 -8.40 4.52
C ASP A 14 -6.80 -6.91 4.46
N THR A 15 -7.73 -6.07 4.89
CA THR A 15 -7.62 -4.60 4.95
C THR A 15 -8.13 -4.03 6.28
N ARG A 16 -8.44 -4.88 7.26
CA ARG A 16 -8.84 -4.45 8.60
C ARG A 16 -7.61 -3.99 9.38
N MET A 17 -7.61 -2.73 9.82
CA MET A 17 -6.55 -2.07 10.58
C MET A 17 -5.21 -1.88 9.84
N ALA A 18 -4.88 -2.76 8.89
CA ALA A 18 -3.69 -2.69 8.08
C ALA A 18 -3.89 -3.38 6.72
N SER A 19 -3.00 -3.12 5.75
CA SER A 19 -2.96 -3.87 4.49
C SER A 19 -2.18 -5.17 4.69
N THR A 20 -2.83 -6.31 4.45
CA THR A 20 -2.21 -7.64 4.57
C THR A 20 -2.16 -8.30 3.20
N ILE A 21 -0.98 -8.80 2.82
CA ILE A 21 -0.78 -9.61 1.61
C ILE A 21 -0.61 -11.09 1.98
N GLY A 22 -0.95 -11.99 1.06
CA GLY A 22 -0.79 -13.42 1.29
C GLY A 22 -0.85 -14.26 0.02
N VAL A 23 -0.20 -15.43 0.09
CA VAL A 23 -0.27 -16.50 -0.93
C VAL A 23 -0.35 -17.83 -0.20
N GLY A 24 -1.37 -18.64 -0.54
CA GLY A 24 -1.62 -19.90 0.16
C GLY A 24 -1.88 -19.68 1.66
N GLY A 25 -1.04 -20.27 2.51
CA GLY A 25 -1.11 -20.10 3.96
C GLY A 25 -0.24 -18.97 4.51
N ALA A 26 0.69 -18.43 3.73
CA ALA A 26 1.63 -17.40 4.18
C ALA A 26 1.02 -16.01 4.08
N LYS A 27 1.26 -15.16 5.08
CA LYS A 27 0.75 -13.80 5.17
C LYS A 27 1.80 -12.84 5.71
N VAL A 28 1.73 -11.59 5.24
CA VAL A 28 2.51 -10.48 5.76
C VAL A 28 1.58 -9.29 6.02
N HIS A 29 1.56 -8.85 7.26
CA HIS A 29 0.77 -7.73 7.76
C HIS A 29 1.52 -6.39 7.62
N THR A 30 0.75 -5.29 7.63
CA THR A 30 1.25 -3.93 7.82
C THR A 30 2.21 -3.45 6.72
N VAL A 31 1.94 -3.82 5.46
CA VAL A 31 2.84 -3.52 4.33
C VAL A 31 2.80 -2.07 3.87
N GLU A 32 1.78 -1.31 4.26
CA GLU A 32 1.47 0.02 3.70
C GLU A 32 2.57 1.06 3.91
N HIS A 33 3.23 1.12 5.06
CA HIS A 33 4.26 2.13 5.33
C HIS A 33 5.54 1.89 4.55
N LEU A 34 5.94 0.62 4.40
CA LEU A 34 7.05 0.21 3.57
C LEU A 34 6.76 0.51 2.09
N MET A 35 5.56 0.14 1.63
CA MET A 35 5.13 0.42 0.25
C MET A 35 5.05 1.92 -0.04
N SER A 36 4.62 2.73 0.93
CA SER A 36 4.63 4.20 0.84
C SER A 36 6.05 4.75 0.69
N ALA A 37 7.04 4.21 1.42
CA ALA A 37 8.45 4.60 1.26
C ALA A 37 8.98 4.23 -0.13
N CYS A 38 8.72 3.01 -0.61
CA CYS A 38 9.12 2.55 -1.94
C CYS A 38 8.49 3.42 -3.04
N ALA A 39 7.20 3.72 -2.95
CA ALA A 39 6.50 4.58 -3.90
C ALA A 39 7.04 6.01 -3.89
N GLY A 40 7.29 6.58 -2.71
CA GLY A 40 7.85 7.93 -2.56
C GLY A 40 9.26 8.08 -3.10
N LEU A 41 10.09 7.04 -2.99
CA LEU A 41 11.44 6.99 -3.56
C LEU A 41 11.48 6.55 -5.03
N GLY A 42 10.35 6.10 -5.57
CA GLY A 42 10.27 5.61 -6.94
C GLY A 42 11.03 4.30 -7.17
N LEU A 43 11.06 3.40 -6.18
CA LEU A 43 11.63 2.06 -6.32
C LEU A 43 10.65 1.12 -7.04
N ASP A 44 11.08 0.49 -8.13
CA ASP A 44 10.24 -0.42 -8.93
C ASP A 44 10.51 -1.89 -8.62
N ASN A 45 11.76 -2.25 -8.35
CA ASN A 45 12.21 -3.64 -8.23
C ASN A 45 13.02 -3.81 -6.96
N LEU A 46 12.56 -4.69 -6.08
CA LEU A 46 13.17 -4.98 -4.79
C LEU A 46 12.70 -6.34 -4.28
N TYR A 47 13.58 -7.05 -3.58
CA TYR A 47 13.24 -8.18 -2.73
C TYR A 47 13.33 -7.73 -1.28
N ILE A 48 12.32 -8.09 -0.48
CA ILE A 48 12.30 -7.81 0.96
C ILE A 48 12.16 -9.15 1.65
N ASP A 49 13.23 -9.59 2.29
CA ASP A 49 13.21 -10.78 3.12
C ASP A 49 12.67 -10.42 4.50
N ILE A 50 11.63 -11.13 4.94
CA ILE A 50 11.03 -10.97 6.26
C ILE A 50 10.94 -12.35 6.91
N THR A 51 11.33 -12.41 8.18
CA THR A 51 11.30 -13.65 8.98
C THR A 51 10.06 -13.78 9.87
N ALA A 52 9.24 -12.73 9.95
CA ALA A 52 8.00 -12.66 10.72
C ALA A 52 6.78 -12.44 9.81
N GLU A 53 5.58 -12.63 10.33
CA GLU A 53 4.33 -12.39 9.58
C GLU A 53 3.96 -10.89 9.50
N GLU A 54 4.83 -9.97 9.90
CA GLU A 54 4.55 -8.54 9.94
C GLU A 54 5.77 -7.69 9.56
N VAL A 55 5.54 -6.62 8.80
CA VAL A 55 6.52 -5.58 8.53
C VAL A 55 6.73 -4.72 9.79
N PRO A 56 7.97 -4.44 10.22
CA PRO A 56 8.22 -3.61 11.40
C PRO A 56 7.53 -2.25 11.31
N ILE A 57 6.79 -1.87 12.36
CA ILE A 57 6.09 -0.58 12.42
C ILE A 57 7.04 0.62 12.55
N LEU A 58 8.24 0.39 13.11
CA LEU A 58 9.25 1.40 13.41
C LEU A 58 8.66 2.56 14.24
N ASP A 59 8.64 3.78 13.69
CA ASP A 59 8.07 4.98 14.32
C ASP A 59 6.59 5.23 13.94
N GLY A 60 5.97 4.31 13.21
CA GLY A 60 4.60 4.44 12.71
C GLY A 60 4.48 5.28 11.44
N SER A 61 5.59 5.71 10.86
CA SER A 61 5.65 6.46 9.60
C SER A 61 6.46 5.71 8.53
N SER A 62 6.58 6.30 7.35
CA SER A 62 7.51 5.83 6.31
C SER A 62 8.93 6.38 6.46
N ALA A 63 9.19 7.33 7.37
CA ALA A 63 10.45 8.08 7.43
C ALA A 63 11.66 7.18 7.71
N SER A 64 11.51 6.23 8.64
CA SER A 64 12.57 5.28 8.97
C SER A 64 12.93 4.39 7.78
N PHE A 65 11.95 3.94 7.00
CA PHE A 65 12.20 3.18 5.76
C PHE A 65 12.85 4.05 4.68
N VAL A 66 12.39 5.29 4.49
CA VAL A 66 13.00 6.21 3.52
C VAL A 66 14.48 6.43 3.84
N PHE A 67 14.81 6.67 5.11
CA PHE A 67 16.19 6.84 5.55
C PHE A 67 17.05 5.61 5.23
N LEU A 68 16.58 4.40 5.57
CA LEU A 68 17.32 3.16 5.32
C LEU A 68 17.51 2.89 3.81
N LEU A 69 16.46 3.07 3.02
CA LEU A 69 16.49 2.86 1.56
C LEU A 69 17.40 3.87 0.87
N GLN A 70 17.37 5.15 1.26
CA GLN A 70 18.29 6.15 0.74
C GLN A 70 19.74 5.87 1.15
N SER A 71 19.96 5.39 2.38
CA SER A 71 21.29 5.02 2.87
C SER A 71 21.88 3.82 2.11
N ALA A 72 21.03 2.86 1.71
CA ALA A 72 21.44 1.74 0.86
C ALA A 72 21.76 2.17 -0.59
N GLY A 73 21.16 3.27 -1.04
CA GLY A 73 21.31 3.81 -2.40
C GLY A 73 20.34 3.18 -3.40
N VAL A 74 20.13 3.89 -4.51
CA VAL A 74 19.23 3.48 -5.59
C VAL A 74 20.03 3.24 -6.87
N VAL A 75 19.81 2.08 -7.49
CA VAL A 75 20.47 1.69 -8.74
C VAL A 75 19.48 1.83 -9.89
N LEU A 76 19.84 2.64 -10.88
CA LEU A 76 19.07 2.75 -12.12
C LEU A 76 19.26 1.50 -12.99
N GLN A 77 18.17 1.03 -13.56
CA GLN A 77 18.19 -0.11 -14.48
C GLN A 77 18.00 0.36 -15.92
N ASN A 78 18.60 -0.35 -16.87
CA ASN A 78 18.46 -0.06 -18.30
C ASN A 78 17.10 -0.55 -18.85
N ALA A 79 16.01 -0.04 -18.28
CA ALA A 79 14.65 -0.31 -18.69
C ALA A 79 13.78 0.92 -18.41
N PRO A 80 12.85 1.29 -19.31
CA PRO A 80 11.95 2.39 -19.06
C PRO A 80 11.01 2.07 -17.89
N LYS A 81 10.88 3.01 -16.96
CA LYS A 81 9.91 2.92 -15.86
C LYS A 81 8.49 2.95 -16.42
N LYS A 82 7.64 2.03 -15.94
CA LYS A 82 6.23 1.92 -16.36
C LYS A 82 5.36 2.68 -15.36
N PHE A 83 4.41 3.47 -15.88
CA PHE A 83 3.46 4.23 -15.07
C PHE A 83 2.02 3.85 -15.41
N ILE A 84 1.16 3.87 -14.41
CA ILE A 84 -0.28 3.74 -14.59
C ILE A 84 -0.86 5.15 -14.78
N ARG A 85 -1.45 5.40 -15.95
CA ARG A 85 -2.15 6.67 -16.24
C ARG A 85 -3.65 6.45 -16.13
N VAL A 86 -4.30 7.17 -15.22
CA VAL A 86 -5.77 7.17 -15.11
C VAL A 86 -6.34 7.96 -16.28
N THR A 87 -6.97 7.28 -17.23
CA THR A 87 -7.50 7.90 -18.47
C THR A 87 -8.94 8.40 -18.35
N ARG A 88 -9.67 7.90 -17.35
CA ARG A 88 -11.09 8.23 -17.12
C ARG A 88 -11.39 8.18 -15.62
N PRO A 89 -12.32 9.02 -15.11
CA PRO A 89 -12.75 8.93 -13.73
C PRO A 89 -13.37 7.54 -13.44
N SER A 90 -12.97 6.93 -12.33
CA SER A 90 -13.54 5.69 -11.81
C SER A 90 -14.10 5.93 -10.42
N ARG A 91 -15.31 5.43 -10.14
CA ARG A 91 -15.94 5.53 -8.82
C ARG A 91 -16.16 4.15 -8.24
N CYS A 92 -15.69 3.94 -7.01
CA CYS A 92 -16.03 2.78 -6.20
C CYS A 92 -16.89 3.24 -5.01
N ALA A 93 -17.96 2.52 -4.69
CA ALA A 93 -18.83 2.83 -3.56
C ALA A 93 -19.00 1.59 -2.69
N ARG A 94 -18.75 1.74 -1.39
CA ARG A 94 -19.09 0.70 -0.41
C ARG A 94 -20.60 0.74 -0.20
N ALA A 95 -21.28 -0.40 -0.32
CA ALA A 95 -22.67 -0.49 0.08
C ALA A 95 -22.80 -0.01 1.52
N ARG A 96 -23.61 1.02 1.77
CA ARG A 96 -23.91 1.46 3.14
C ARG A 96 -24.55 0.28 3.85
N ALA A 97 -23.99 -0.12 4.99
CA ALA A 97 -24.74 -0.93 5.95
C ALA A 97 -26.01 -0.13 6.30
N SER A 98 -27.18 -0.69 6.05
CA SER A 98 -28.45 -0.05 6.36
C SER A 98 -28.65 -0.02 7.88
N SER A 99 -28.22 1.05 8.54
CA SER A 99 -28.70 1.39 9.88
C SER A 99 -29.81 2.42 9.72
N SER A 100 -31.07 2.02 9.93
CA SER A 100 -32.22 2.92 9.95
C SER A 100 -32.17 3.78 11.22
N SER A 101 -31.59 4.97 11.14
CA SER A 101 -31.84 6.04 12.11
C SER A 101 -31.59 7.39 11.45
N GLY A 102 -32.64 8.20 11.37
CA GLY A 102 -32.70 9.40 10.55
C GLY A 102 -32.03 10.66 11.12
N ARG A 103 -32.21 11.71 10.32
CA ARG A 103 -31.89 13.15 10.48
C ARG A 103 -30.49 13.56 10.00
N GLY A 104 -30.52 14.58 9.16
CA GLY A 104 -29.44 14.99 8.29
C GLY A 104 -28.30 15.68 9.02
N SER A 105 -27.10 15.51 8.46
CA SER A 105 -26.00 16.44 8.64
C SER A 105 -25.42 16.76 7.27
N SER A 106 -25.36 18.04 6.96
CA SER A 106 -24.66 18.59 5.80
C SER A 106 -23.16 18.33 5.99
N LEU A 107 -22.63 17.34 5.28
CA LEU A 107 -21.18 17.10 5.23
C LEU A 107 -20.52 18.13 4.30
N PRO A 108 -19.35 18.68 4.65
CA PRO A 108 -18.62 19.61 3.79
C PRO A 108 -18.12 18.91 2.52
N ARG A 109 -18.26 19.60 1.37
CA ARG A 109 -17.69 19.19 0.09
C ARG A 109 -16.22 19.59 0.03
N LEU A 110 -15.31 18.61 -0.11
CA LEU A 110 -13.96 18.85 -0.62
C LEU A 110 -14.02 18.85 -2.15
N GLN A 111 -13.83 20.03 -2.74
CA GLN A 111 -13.71 20.22 -4.18
C GLN A 111 -12.22 20.22 -4.53
N ALA A 112 -11.69 19.09 -4.97
CA ALA A 112 -10.40 19.04 -5.65
C ALA A 112 -10.67 19.26 -7.14
N ALA A 113 -10.31 20.42 -7.64
CA ALA A 113 -10.21 20.67 -9.07
C ALA A 113 -8.87 20.07 -9.57
N LEU A 114 -8.97 19.18 -10.55
CA LEU A 114 -7.94 18.96 -11.57
C LEU A 114 -8.62 19.19 -12.92
#